data_AF-A0A355WDN4-F1
#
_entry.id   AF-A0A355WDN4-F1
#
_cell.length_a   1.000
_cell.length_b   1.000
_cell.length_c   1.000
_cell.angle_alpha   90.00
_cell.angle_beta   90.00
_cell.angle_gamma   90.00
#
_symmetry.space_group_name_H-M   'P 1'
#
loop_
_entity.id
_entity.type
_entity.pdbx_description
1 polymer ?
#
loop_
_entity_poly.entity_id
_entity_poly.type
_entity_poly.pdbx_seq_one_letter_code
_entity_poly.pdbx_strand_id
1 'polypeptide(L)'
;MKKFMLFFLGLIPFALGFIINAIMTQNKNLLLPYKLIGITCILFWGFIGFKTCEFGKTSLESAIIANLPAFLVLLLNLYQEIILGQYWLNIFGAATQFYYLPLVNLSAPFTFWSHDFWTVYIIEFLLMFASYYAGAYLKKRSTL
;
A
#
# COMPACT_ATOMS: atom_id res chain seq x y z
N MET A 1 3.92 -23.13 0.22
CA MET A 1 5.07 -22.21 0.37
C MET A 1 4.90 -20.93 -0.44
N LYS A 2 4.72 -20.97 -1.77
CA LYS A 2 4.59 -19.77 -2.62
C LYS A 2 3.49 -18.76 -2.20
N LYS A 3 2.35 -19.24 -1.70
CA LYS A 3 1.28 -18.38 -1.14
C LYS A 3 1.71 -17.60 0.11
N PHE A 4 2.52 -18.20 0.99
CA PHE A 4 3.07 -17.49 2.14
C PHE A 4 4.04 -16.40 1.69
N MET A 5 4.79 -16.61 0.61
CA MET A 5 5.65 -15.57 0.03
C MET A 5 4.82 -14.36 -0.42
N LEU A 6 3.64 -14.56 -1.03
CA LEU A 6 2.75 -13.45 -1.38
C LEU A 6 2.38 -12.61 -0.16
N PHE A 7 2.02 -13.26 0.95
CA PHE A 7 1.72 -12.55 2.19
C PHE A 7 2.92 -11.74 2.70
N PHE A 8 4.12 -12.32 2.72
CA PHE A 8 5.32 -11.62 3.15
C PHE A 8 5.71 -10.46 2.22
N LEU A 9 5.49 -10.59 0.90
CA LEU A 9 5.66 -9.48 -0.05
C LEU A 9 4.70 -8.33 0.29
N GLY A 10 3.49 -8.64 0.76
CA GLY A 10 2.52 -7.71 1.31
C GLY A 10 3.01 -6.84 2.47
N LEU A 11 4.13 -7.21 3.12
CA LEU A 11 4.74 -6.44 4.20
C LEU A 11 5.78 -5.43 3.73
N ILE A 12 6.22 -5.48 2.45
CA ILE A 12 7.21 -4.54 1.89
C ILE A 12 6.85 -3.06 2.13
N PRO A 13 5.58 -2.62 1.99
CA PRO A 13 5.23 -1.22 2.20
C PRO A 13 5.53 -0.69 3.61
N PHE A 14 5.57 -1.55 4.64
CA PHE A 14 6.06 -1.14 5.96
C PHE A 14 7.50 -0.64 5.88
N ALA A 15 8.40 -1.44 5.30
CA ALA A 15 9.80 -1.08 5.20
C ALA A 15 9.99 0.24 4.42
N LEU A 16 9.28 0.40 3.30
CA LEU A 16 9.30 1.64 2.51
C LEU A 16 8.77 2.83 3.32
N GLY A 17 7.65 2.67 4.02
CA GLY A 17 7.07 3.68 4.90
C GLY A 17 8.02 4.17 5.98
N PHE A 18 8.66 3.23 6.69
CA PHE A 18 9.65 3.55 7.73
C PHE A 18 10.87 4.27 7.15
N ILE A 19 11.36 3.85 5.97
CA ILE A 19 12.47 4.52 5.29
C ILE A 19 12.11 5.96 4.92
N ILE A 20 10.94 6.19 4.30
CA ILE A 20 10.49 7.53 3.93
C ILE A 20 10.35 8.40 5.18
N ASN A 21 9.71 7.89 6.23
CA ASN A 21 9.56 8.62 7.49
C ASN A 21 10.91 8.96 8.13
N ALA A 22 11.87 8.03 8.12
CA ALA A 22 13.22 8.27 8.64
C ALA A 22 13.95 9.37 7.87
N ILE A 23 13.87 9.37 6.53
CA ILE A 23 14.48 10.40 5.69
C ILE A 23 13.85 11.76 5.98
N MET A 24 12.51 11.85 6.06
CA MET A 24 11.78 13.07 6.38
C MET A 24 12.18 13.63 7.76
N THR A 25 12.32 12.75 8.74
CA THR A 25 12.66 13.15 10.12
C THR A 25 14.09 13.67 10.23
N GLN A 26 15.04 13.03 9.54
CA GLN A 26 16.46 13.43 9.54
C GLN A 26 16.73 14.66 8.68
N ASN A 27 15.95 14.88 7.62
CA ASN A 27 16.19 15.93 6.63
C ASN A 27 14.97 16.84 6.49
N LYS A 28 14.66 17.63 7.53
CA LYS A 28 13.46 18.48 7.57
C LYS A 28 13.33 19.48 6.43
N ASN A 29 14.44 19.89 5.82
CA ASN A 29 14.47 20.84 4.70
C ASN A 29 14.50 20.16 3.32
N LEU A 30 14.55 18.84 3.28
CA LEU A 30 14.59 18.08 2.03
C LEU A 30 13.17 17.87 1.49
N LEU A 31 12.89 18.46 0.33
CA LEU A 31 11.65 18.21 -0.41
C LEU A 31 11.81 16.93 -1.22
N LEU A 32 11.22 15.84 -0.73
CA LEU A 32 11.17 14.59 -1.49
C LEU A 32 10.17 14.71 -2.66
N PRO A 33 10.45 14.08 -3.81
CA PRO A 33 9.53 14.05 -4.94
C PRO A 33 8.40 13.04 -4.67
N TYR A 34 7.50 13.33 -3.72
CA TYR A 34 6.49 12.39 -3.22
C TYR A 34 5.57 11.81 -4.30
N LYS A 35 5.21 12.60 -5.32
CA LYS A 35 4.44 12.10 -6.47
C LYS A 35 5.20 11.03 -7.24
N LEU A 36 6.49 11.25 -7.49
CA LEU A 36 7.34 10.27 -8.17
C LEU A 36 7.48 9.01 -7.33
N ILE A 37 7.68 9.16 -6.01
CA ILE A 37 7.74 8.02 -5.07
C ILE A 37 6.45 7.19 -5.16
N GLY A 38 5.29 7.82 -5.13
CA GLY A 38 4.01 7.12 -5.26
C GLY A 38 3.86 6.39 -6.59
N ILE A 39 4.23 7.04 -7.72
CA ILE A 39 4.16 6.42 -9.05
C ILE A 39 5.08 5.20 -9.09
N THR A 40 6.31 5.34 -8.62
CA THR A 40 7.27 4.25 -8.52
C THR A 40 6.74 3.12 -7.65
N CYS A 41 6.08 3.41 -6.53
CA CYS A 41 5.48 2.39 -5.67
C CYS A 41 4.37 1.62 -6.38
N ILE A 42 3.45 2.31 -7.07
CA ILE A 42 2.38 1.66 -7.84
C ILE A 42 2.97 0.80 -8.96
N LEU A 43 3.91 1.31 -9.75
CA LEU A 43 4.57 0.55 -10.82
C LEU A 43 5.32 -0.67 -10.27
N PHE A 44 6.04 -0.50 -9.17
CA PHE A 44 6.72 -1.59 -8.47
C PHE A 44 5.72 -2.65 -8.02
N TRP A 45 4.60 -2.24 -7.41
CA TRP A 45 3.59 -3.17 -6.93
C TRP A 45 2.91 -3.96 -8.06
N GLY A 46 2.65 -3.30 -9.20
CA GLY A 46 2.20 -3.98 -10.41
C GLY A 46 3.25 -4.93 -10.97
N PHE A 47 4.52 -4.55 -10.97
CA PHE A 47 5.62 -5.43 -11.37
C PHE A 47 5.74 -6.67 -10.47
N ILE A 48 5.59 -6.51 -9.15
CA ILE A 48 5.51 -7.65 -8.22
C ILE A 48 4.35 -8.55 -8.62
N GLY A 49 3.14 -8.01 -8.80
CA GLY A 49 1.98 -8.78 -9.28
C GLY A 49 2.24 -9.54 -10.58
N PHE A 50 2.91 -8.90 -11.54
CA PHE A 50 3.32 -9.53 -12.80
C PHE A 50 4.29 -10.70 -12.59
N LYS A 51 5.25 -10.57 -11.67
CA LYS A 51 6.25 -11.61 -11.39
C LYS A 51 5.72 -12.76 -10.54
N THR A 52 4.76 -12.50 -9.67
CA THR A 52 4.27 -13.48 -8.69
C THR A 52 2.87 -14.02 -8.98
N CYS A 53 2.34 -13.76 -10.19
CA CYS A 53 0.98 -14.19 -10.56
C CYS A 53 0.76 -15.70 -10.54
N GLU A 54 1.82 -16.49 -10.75
CA GLU A 54 1.77 -17.97 -10.74
C GLU A 54 1.76 -18.55 -9.32
N PHE A 55 1.88 -17.72 -8.29
CA PHE A 55 1.93 -18.19 -6.90
C PHE A 55 0.52 -18.49 -6.34
N GLY A 56 -0.53 -17.94 -6.96
CA GLY A 56 -1.94 -18.32 -6.75
C GLY A 56 -2.53 -19.00 -7.98
N LYS A 57 -3.74 -19.58 -7.86
CA LYS A 57 -4.43 -20.25 -8.98
C LYS A 57 -4.97 -19.22 -9.98
N THR A 58 -5.42 -18.08 -9.48
CA THR A 58 -5.94 -16.96 -10.27
C THR A 58 -5.20 -15.66 -9.95
N SER A 59 -5.23 -14.70 -10.88
CA SER A 59 -4.68 -13.36 -10.65
C SER A 59 -5.38 -12.68 -9.47
N LEU A 60 -6.69 -12.90 -9.31
CA LEU A 60 -7.48 -12.41 -8.18
C LEU A 60 -7.04 -13.03 -6.85
N GLU A 61 -6.88 -14.36 -6.79
CA GLU A 61 -6.41 -15.04 -5.58
C GLU A 61 -5.03 -14.52 -5.15
N SER A 62 -4.12 -14.35 -6.12
CA SER A 62 -2.79 -13.80 -5.84
C SER A 62 -2.85 -12.37 -5.30
N ALA A 63 -3.73 -11.53 -5.87
CA ALA A 63 -3.92 -10.16 -5.42
C ALA A 63 -4.51 -10.08 -4.01
N ILE A 64 -5.51 -10.92 -3.70
CA ILE A 64 -6.11 -10.99 -2.36
C ILE A 64 -5.05 -11.37 -1.33
N ILE A 65 -4.25 -12.41 -1.57
CA ILE A 65 -3.25 -12.87 -0.61
C ILE A 65 -2.15 -11.82 -0.43
N ALA A 66 -1.65 -11.23 -1.52
CA ALA A 66 -0.57 -10.24 -1.46
C ALA A 66 -0.99 -8.91 -0.81
N ASN A 67 -2.26 -8.50 -0.96
CA ASN A 67 -2.80 -7.28 -0.36
C ASN A 67 -3.51 -7.55 0.97
N LEU A 68 -3.50 -8.78 1.50
CA LEU A 68 -4.09 -9.09 2.80
C LEU A 68 -3.45 -8.25 3.93
N PRO A 69 -2.12 -8.07 4.00
CA PRO A 69 -1.54 -7.16 4.98
C PRO A 69 -2.01 -5.71 4.81
N ALA A 70 -2.09 -5.20 3.57
CA ALA A 70 -2.60 -3.86 3.29
C ALA A 70 -4.03 -3.71 3.81
N PHE A 71 -4.88 -4.70 3.56
CA PHE A 71 -6.26 -4.71 4.02
C PHE A 71 -6.37 -4.70 5.55
N LEU A 72 -5.57 -5.52 6.24
CA LEU A 72 -5.54 -5.53 7.71
C LEU A 72 -5.09 -4.18 8.27
N VAL A 73 -4.08 -3.56 7.66
CA VAL A 73 -3.61 -2.22 8.05
C VAL A 73 -4.67 -1.15 7.79
N LEU A 74 -5.41 -1.25 6.67
CA LEU A 74 -6.55 -0.38 6.39
C LEU A 74 -7.59 -0.48 7.50
N LEU A 75 -7.99 -1.70 7.91
CA LEU A 75 -8.96 -1.88 8.99
C LEU A 75 -8.49 -1.23 10.30
N LEU A 76 -7.21 -1.33 10.63
CA LEU A 76 -6.64 -0.69 11.82
C LEU A 76 -6.63 0.84 11.72
N ASN A 77 -6.32 1.40 10.56
CA ASN A 77 -6.41 2.84 10.33
C ASN A 77 -7.85 3.34 10.40
N LEU A 78 -8.79 2.64 9.77
CA LEU A 78 -10.22 2.97 9.84
C LEU A 78 -10.75 2.91 11.27
N TYR A 79 -10.34 1.91 12.05
CA TYR A 79 -10.69 1.82 13.46
C TYR A 79 -10.16 3.01 14.27
N GLN A 80 -8.89 3.37 14.07
CA GLN A 80 -8.28 4.51 14.76
C GLN A 80 -8.96 5.84 14.40
N GLU A 81 -9.28 6.07 13.12
CA GLU A 81 -9.89 7.34 12.71
C GLU A 81 -11.39 7.43 12.98
N ILE A 82 -12.15 6.41 12.58
CA ILE A 82 -13.61 6.49 12.61
C ILE A 82 -14.16 6.15 14.00
N ILE A 83 -13.56 5.15 14.67
CA ILE A 83 -14.08 4.65 15.96
C ILE A 83 -13.41 5.35 17.14
N LEU A 84 -12.07 5.47 17.11
CA LEU A 84 -11.35 6.12 18.22
C LEU A 84 -11.26 7.64 18.08
N GLY A 85 -11.39 8.18 16.87
CA GLY A 85 -11.20 9.60 16.59
C GLY A 85 -9.74 10.08 16.76
N GLN A 86 -8.80 9.16 16.95
CA GLN A 86 -7.37 9.45 17.15
C GLN A 86 -6.51 8.21 16.89
N TYR A 87 -5.27 8.45 16.42
CA TYR A 87 -4.29 7.39 16.27
C TYR A 87 -3.73 6.93 17.61
N TRP A 88 -3.31 5.67 17.69
CA TRP A 88 -2.59 5.15 18.84
C TRP A 88 -1.24 5.85 18.99
N LEU A 89 -0.95 6.30 20.21
CA LEU A 89 0.31 6.97 20.57
C LEU A 89 1.44 5.95 20.83
N ASN A 90 1.62 5.00 19.92
CA ASN A 90 2.63 3.97 20.00
C ASN A 90 3.13 3.55 18.60
N ILE A 91 4.11 2.66 18.56
CA ILE A 91 4.72 2.21 17.31
C ILE A 91 3.73 1.50 16.38
N PHE A 92 2.68 0.86 16.91
CA PHE A 92 1.68 0.16 16.09
C PHE A 92 0.77 1.18 15.37
N GLY A 93 0.34 2.23 16.08
CA GLY A 93 -0.39 3.33 15.48
C GLY A 93 0.42 4.04 14.40
N ALA A 94 1.71 4.29 14.66
CA ALA A 94 2.60 4.89 13.67
C ALA A 94 2.85 3.97 12.46
N ALA A 95 3.08 2.67 12.68
CA ALA A 95 3.37 1.72 11.61
C ALA A 95 2.22 1.60 10.60
N THR A 96 0.97 1.64 11.07
CA THR A 96 -0.22 1.56 10.21
C THR A 96 -0.35 2.79 9.30
N GLN A 97 0.03 3.98 9.77
CA GLN A 97 0.13 5.19 8.95
C GLN A 97 1.30 5.09 7.97
N PHE A 98 2.47 4.65 8.44
CA PHE A 98 3.67 4.56 7.61
C PHE A 98 3.52 3.57 6.46
N TYR A 99 2.77 2.48 6.64
CA TYR A 99 2.49 1.51 5.57
C TYR A 99 1.99 2.19 4.29
N TYR A 100 1.13 3.19 4.43
CA TYR A 100 0.47 3.89 3.34
C TYR A 100 1.17 5.18 2.91
N LEU A 101 2.10 5.69 3.73
CA LEU A 101 2.87 6.91 3.47
C LEU A 101 3.44 7.05 2.04
N PRO A 102 3.96 5.99 1.38
CA PRO A 102 4.48 6.12 0.02
C PRO A 102 3.43 6.56 -1.02
N LEU A 103 2.13 6.33 -0.75
CA LEU A 103 1.03 6.57 -1.69
C LEU A 103 0.19 7.80 -1.40
N VAL A 104 0.33 8.41 -0.22
CA VAL A 104 -0.46 9.58 0.24
C VAL A 104 -0.59 10.67 -0.82
N ASN A 105 0.51 11.00 -1.51
CA ASN A 105 0.51 12.09 -2.48
C ASN A 105 -0.22 11.74 -3.79
N LEU A 106 -0.42 10.45 -4.08
CA LEU A 106 -1.22 10.00 -5.21
C LEU A 106 -2.70 9.85 -4.87
N SER A 107 -3.02 9.45 -3.64
CA SER A 107 -4.39 9.23 -3.19
C SER A 107 -5.09 10.53 -2.79
N ALA A 108 -4.41 11.44 -2.11
CA ALA A 108 -4.99 12.68 -1.59
C ALA A 108 -5.73 13.55 -2.64
N PRO A 109 -5.26 13.69 -3.90
CA PRO A 109 -6.02 14.42 -4.92
C PRO A 109 -7.41 13.83 -5.23
N PHE A 110 -7.63 12.54 -5.00
CA PHE A 110 -8.92 11.88 -5.23
C PHE A 110 -9.90 12.04 -4.06
N THR A 111 -9.42 12.55 -2.91
CA THR A 111 -10.20 12.70 -1.68
C THR A 111 -10.43 14.16 -1.31
N PHE A 112 -10.35 15.08 -2.29
CA PHE A 112 -10.53 16.52 -2.09
C PHE A 112 -11.86 16.92 -1.43
N TRP A 113 -12.86 16.04 -1.51
CA TRP A 113 -14.20 16.21 -0.94
C TRP A 113 -14.31 15.73 0.52
N SER A 114 -13.30 15.04 1.03
CA SER A 114 -13.23 14.56 2.40
C SER A 114 -12.20 15.37 3.19
N HIS A 115 -12.57 15.76 4.40
CA HIS A 115 -11.66 16.42 5.33
C HIS A 115 -10.91 15.42 6.22
N ASP A 116 -11.20 14.12 6.07
CA ASP A 116 -10.66 13.06 6.91
C ASP A 116 -9.70 12.14 6.15
N PHE A 117 -8.69 11.62 6.84
CA PHE A 117 -7.66 10.77 6.25
C PHE A 117 -8.14 9.35 5.95
N TRP A 118 -9.23 8.88 6.55
CA TRP A 118 -9.76 7.53 6.32
C TRP A 118 -10.11 7.28 4.84
N THR A 119 -10.57 8.32 4.12
CA THR A 119 -10.82 8.21 2.68
C THR A 119 -9.52 8.02 1.89
N VAL A 120 -8.44 8.67 2.31
CA VAL A 120 -7.10 8.55 1.71
C VAL A 120 -6.65 7.09 1.80
N TYR A 121 -6.73 6.48 2.99
CA TYR A 121 -6.36 5.07 3.18
C TYR A 121 -7.16 4.10 2.30
N ILE A 122 -8.46 4.34 2.11
CA ILE A 122 -9.28 3.52 1.21
C ILE A 122 -8.76 3.64 -0.24
N ILE A 123 -8.51 4.86 -0.71
CA ILE A 123 -8.00 5.07 -2.08
C ILE A 123 -6.63 4.43 -2.25
N GLU A 124 -5.73 4.53 -1.27
CA GLU A 124 -4.40 3.90 -1.34
C GLU A 124 -4.50 2.38 -1.43
N PHE A 125 -5.35 1.76 -0.60
CA PHE A 125 -5.61 0.32 -0.68
C PHE A 125 -6.13 -0.08 -2.07
N LEU A 126 -7.08 0.67 -2.61
CA LEU A 126 -7.64 0.40 -3.94
C LEU A 126 -6.59 0.54 -5.03
N LEU A 127 -5.74 1.56 -4.98
CA LEU A 127 -4.64 1.76 -5.93
C LEU A 127 -3.63 0.60 -5.85
N MET A 128 -3.26 0.17 -4.64
CA MET A 128 -2.39 -0.99 -4.44
C MET A 128 -3.02 -2.26 -5.02
N PHE A 129 -4.26 -2.56 -4.62
CA PHE A 129 -4.95 -3.76 -5.07
C PHE A 129 -5.08 -3.79 -6.61
N ALA A 130 -5.54 -2.68 -7.20
CA ALA A 130 -5.69 -2.53 -8.64
C ALA A 130 -4.35 -2.69 -9.37
N SER A 131 -3.28 -2.09 -8.87
CA SER A 131 -1.96 -2.18 -9.49
C SER A 131 -1.43 -3.61 -9.51
N TYR A 132 -1.45 -4.29 -8.36
CA TYR A 132 -1.02 -5.68 -8.27
C TYR A 132 -1.86 -6.57 -9.20
N TYR A 133 -3.19 -6.43 -9.13
CA TYR A 133 -4.11 -7.22 -9.94
C TYR A 133 -3.87 -7.00 -11.44
N ALA A 134 -3.69 -5.76 -11.87
CA ALA A 134 -3.38 -5.42 -13.27
C ALA A 134 -2.09 -6.10 -13.74
N GLY A 135 -1.01 -6.02 -12.94
CA GLY A 135 0.23 -6.72 -13.23
C GLY A 135 0.06 -8.24 -13.36
N ALA A 136 -0.63 -8.85 -12.39
CA ALA A 136 -0.88 -10.29 -12.38
C ALA A 136 -1.80 -10.74 -13.53
N TYR A 137 -2.73 -9.90 -13.94
CA TYR A 137 -3.63 -10.16 -15.07
C TYR A 137 -2.89 -10.07 -16.41
N LEU A 138 -2.06 -9.03 -16.60
CA LEU A 138 -1.27 -8.85 -17.82
C LEU A 138 -0.34 -10.03 -18.09
N LYS A 139 0.34 -10.56 -17.06
CA LYS A 139 1.19 -11.74 -17.23
C LYS A 139 0.39 -12.95 -17.66
N LYS A 140 -0.72 -13.24 -16.98
CA LYS A 140 -1.55 -14.41 -17.28
C LYS A 140 -2.15 -14.35 -18.68
N ARG A 141 -2.52 -13.15 -19.17
CA ARG A 141 -2.97 -12.94 -20.55
C ARG A 141 -1.83 -13.13 -21.57
N SER A 142 -0.60 -12.74 -21.25
CA SER A 142 0.56 -12.92 -22.15
C SER A 142 1.02 -14.37 -22.32
N THR A 143 0.56 -15.27 -21.44
CA THR A 143 0.91 -16.70 -21.44
C THR A 143 -0.20 -17.60 -22.00
N LEU A 144 -1.35 -17.01 -22.38
CA LEU A 144 -2.45 -17.68 -23.08
C LEU A 144 -2.29 -17.46 -24.59
#